data_AF-A0A088TPP3-F1
#
_entry.id   AF-A0A088TPP3-F1
#
_cell.length_a   1.000
_cell.length_b   1.000
_cell.length_c   1.000
_cell.angle_alpha   90.00
_cell.angle_beta   90.00
_cell.angle_gamma   90.00
#
_symmetry.space_group_name_H-M   'P 1'
#
loop_
_entity.id
_entity.type
_entity.pdbx_description
1 polymer ?
#
loop_
_entity_poly.entity_id
_entity_poly.type
_entity_poly.pdbx_seq_one_letter_code
_entity_poly.pdbx_strand_id
1 'polypeptide(L)'
;MKLAVIGNGFDLHHGLKTTLKNFLESSIIEEYKNNFFIKYYDKKLIRDEFSWIDFEVEISNILKYKDEISQNIRHGLAGESMMGLIVFDVDKYVNPNELFFYNVLCESKFLFFTKFNNYPLAIEEEYWTKWKHLLDEKLYKDYHEFKKVFNEYIEFVEMIMIGSELKLNKEIDKVVHEADEIICFNYTSTVDKYKLPQQLPSRVDNVKYVHNRVNEDIIIGIKELNEHNTEFNSKFYKTINYITTNNSRIEAFEEKNFEHMDVFNLDIYFIGHSFGESDHYLFIRLKSILHDNPHLRDKVFVHFFVHSEDSKKDFVYNLKQFFGSVDVDMMNDNGQIRFIKY
;
A
#
# COMPACT_ATOMS: atom_id res chain seq x y z
N MET A 1 22.48 -16.84 5.61
CA MET A 1 21.07 -16.81 5.20
C MET A 1 20.92 -15.78 4.10
N LYS A 2 20.16 -16.10 3.05
CA LYS A 2 19.82 -15.19 1.95
C LYS A 2 18.33 -14.91 1.97
N LEU A 3 17.97 -13.64 2.16
CA LEU A 3 16.61 -13.16 2.08
C LEU A 3 16.46 -12.33 0.80
N ALA A 4 15.48 -12.64 -0.04
CA ALA A 4 15.10 -11.78 -1.15
C ALA A 4 13.82 -11.01 -0.82
N VAL A 5 13.84 -9.70 -1.01
CA VAL A 5 12.68 -8.83 -0.90
C VAL A 5 12.36 -8.33 -2.30
N ILE A 6 11.19 -8.71 -2.80
CA ILE A 6 10.73 -8.40 -4.14
C ILE A 6 9.61 -7.37 -4.04
N GLY A 7 9.71 -6.30 -4.80
CA GLY A 7 8.63 -5.31 -4.92
C GLY A 7 8.32 -4.96 -6.38
N ASN A 8 7.33 -4.08 -6.56
CA ASN A 8 6.63 -3.92 -7.84
C ASN A 8 7.54 -3.62 -9.05
N GLY A 9 8.70 -2.99 -8.82
CA GLY A 9 9.71 -2.78 -9.86
C GLY A 9 10.25 -4.07 -10.49
N PHE A 10 10.08 -5.22 -9.86
CA PHE A 10 10.37 -6.54 -10.43
C PHE A 10 9.38 -6.88 -11.54
N ASP A 11 8.07 -6.70 -11.31
CA ASP A 11 7.04 -6.89 -12.34
C ASP A 11 7.26 -5.91 -13.50
N LEU A 12 7.51 -4.64 -13.19
CA LEU A 12 7.81 -3.61 -14.20
C LEU A 12 9.05 -3.95 -15.02
N HIS A 13 10.10 -4.50 -14.39
CA HIS A 13 11.29 -4.96 -15.10
C HIS A 13 10.94 -6.05 -16.11
N HIS A 14 10.06 -6.98 -15.76
CA HIS A 14 9.52 -8.01 -16.68
C HIS A 14 8.47 -7.49 -17.67
N GLY A 15 8.21 -6.18 -17.68
CA GLY A 15 7.29 -5.54 -18.63
C GLY A 15 5.82 -5.65 -18.24
N LEU A 16 5.53 -6.05 -17.01
CA LEU A 16 4.16 -6.09 -16.51
C LEU A 16 3.69 -4.69 -16.20
N LYS A 17 2.44 -4.45 -16.56
CA LYS A 17 1.79 -3.17 -16.33
C LYS A 17 1.09 -3.24 -14.97
N THR A 18 1.83 -3.15 -13.88
CA THR A 18 1.29 -3.31 -12.51
C THR A 18 1.26 -1.99 -11.74
N THR A 19 1.48 -0.86 -12.40
CA THR A 19 1.33 0.46 -11.74
C THR A 19 -0.15 0.79 -11.54
N LEU A 20 -0.44 1.64 -10.54
CA LEU A 20 -1.78 2.21 -10.35
C LEU A 20 -2.28 2.91 -11.62
N LYS A 21 -1.40 3.66 -12.30
CA LYS A 21 -1.72 4.29 -13.58
C LYS A 21 -2.20 3.27 -14.60
N ASN A 22 -1.49 2.14 -14.76
CA ASN A 22 -1.89 1.15 -15.75
C ASN A 22 -3.22 0.48 -15.41
N PHE A 23 -3.53 0.31 -14.12
CA PHE A 23 -4.84 -0.15 -13.67
C PHE A 23 -5.93 0.86 -14.07
N LEU A 24 -5.72 2.14 -13.78
CA LEU A 24 -6.66 3.22 -14.08
C LEU A 24 -6.80 3.56 -15.58
N GLU A 25 -5.86 3.13 -16.41
CA GLU A 25 -5.96 3.23 -17.87
C GLU A 25 -6.49 1.95 -18.53
N SER A 26 -6.75 0.90 -17.74
CA SER A 26 -7.19 -0.38 -18.27
C SER A 26 -8.65 -0.35 -18.72
N SER A 27 -8.99 -1.11 -19.75
CA SER A 27 -10.39 -1.25 -20.18
C SER A 27 -11.28 -1.95 -19.15
N ILE A 28 -10.70 -2.64 -18.17
CA ILE A 28 -11.43 -3.39 -17.13
C ILE A 28 -12.23 -2.43 -16.23
N ILE A 29 -11.74 -1.21 -16.00
CA ILE A 29 -12.42 -0.26 -15.10
C ILE A 29 -13.59 0.48 -15.76
N GLU A 30 -13.80 0.34 -17.07
CA GLU A 30 -14.80 1.12 -17.81
C GLU A 30 -16.21 0.97 -17.22
N GLU A 31 -16.56 -0.25 -16.81
CA GLU A 31 -17.85 -0.56 -16.16
C GLU A 31 -17.94 -0.02 -14.72
N TYR A 32 -16.81 0.35 -14.13
CA TYR A 32 -16.67 0.75 -12.73
C TYR A 32 -16.33 2.24 -12.55
N LYS A 33 -16.45 3.06 -13.59
CA LYS A 33 -16.20 4.52 -13.53
C LYS A 33 -17.06 5.28 -12.52
N ASN A 34 -18.16 4.69 -12.05
CA ASN A 34 -19.01 5.26 -10.99
C ASN A 34 -18.52 4.93 -9.57
N ASN A 35 -17.56 4.03 -9.42
CA ASN A 35 -16.91 3.74 -8.15
C ASN A 35 -16.21 5.00 -7.61
N PHE A 36 -16.42 5.32 -6.33
CA PHE A 36 -15.87 6.53 -5.70
C PHE A 36 -14.35 6.61 -5.84
N PHE A 37 -13.62 5.52 -5.54
CA PHE A 37 -12.15 5.53 -5.60
C PHE A 37 -11.67 5.69 -7.03
N ILE A 38 -12.20 4.92 -7.98
CA ILE A 38 -11.82 5.03 -9.40
C ILE A 38 -12.04 6.47 -9.90
N LYS A 39 -13.21 7.05 -9.62
CA LYS A 39 -13.55 8.42 -10.01
C LYS A 39 -12.71 9.48 -9.31
N TYR A 40 -12.39 9.28 -8.02
CA TYR A 40 -11.51 10.15 -7.26
C TYR A 40 -10.15 10.25 -7.91
N TYR A 41 -9.56 9.10 -8.23
CA TYR A 41 -8.21 9.00 -8.76
C TYR A 41 -8.12 9.40 -10.24
N ASP A 42 -9.13 9.08 -11.06
CA ASP A 42 -9.24 9.54 -12.45
C ASP A 42 -9.23 11.09 -12.53
N LYS A 43 -10.00 11.75 -11.65
CA LYS A 43 -10.07 13.22 -11.61
C LYS A 43 -8.86 13.90 -10.99
N LYS A 44 -8.09 13.24 -10.12
CA LYS A 44 -6.87 13.81 -9.53
C LYS A 44 -5.74 14.03 -10.55
N LEU A 45 -5.98 13.70 -11.84
CA LEU A 45 -5.00 13.78 -12.92
C LEU A 45 -3.72 13.06 -12.52
N ILE A 46 -3.88 11.79 -12.12
CA ILE A 46 -2.75 10.95 -11.74
C ILE A 46 -1.67 11.04 -12.82
N ARG A 47 -0.54 11.61 -12.41
CA ARG A 47 0.68 11.68 -13.19
C ARG A 47 1.38 10.33 -13.12
N ASP A 48 2.33 10.10 -14.01
CA ASP A 48 3.15 8.88 -14.10
C ASP A 48 3.83 8.46 -12.78
N GLU A 49 3.86 9.36 -11.79
CA GLU A 49 4.53 9.21 -10.51
C GLU A 49 3.65 8.62 -9.38
N PHE A 50 2.33 8.48 -9.55
CA PHE A 50 1.49 7.91 -8.47
C PHE A 50 1.70 6.40 -8.34
N SER A 51 2.11 6.00 -7.16
CA SER A 51 2.32 4.63 -6.74
C SER A 51 1.12 4.07 -5.96
N TRP A 52 1.16 2.76 -5.69
CA TRP A 52 0.21 2.12 -4.77
C TRP A 52 0.31 2.67 -3.34
N ILE A 53 1.48 3.15 -2.94
CA ILE A 53 1.68 3.77 -1.63
C ILE A 53 0.89 5.08 -1.55
N ASP A 54 0.93 5.89 -2.61
CA ASP A 54 0.17 7.14 -2.68
C ASP A 54 -1.34 6.86 -2.60
N PHE A 55 -1.81 5.78 -3.23
CA PHE A 55 -3.20 5.34 -3.12
C PHE A 55 -3.59 5.00 -1.67
N GLU A 56 -2.74 4.31 -0.92
CA GLU A 56 -3.01 3.97 0.49
C GLU A 56 -2.98 5.21 1.38
N VAL A 57 -2.03 6.13 1.16
CA VAL A 57 -1.97 7.42 1.86
C VAL A 57 -3.26 8.22 1.61
N GLU A 58 -3.77 8.22 0.39
CA GLU A 58 -5.00 8.94 0.05
C GLU A 58 -6.26 8.30 0.63
N ILE A 59 -6.34 6.96 0.73
CA ILE A 59 -7.41 6.32 1.52
C ILE A 59 -7.36 6.83 2.97
N SER A 60 -6.17 6.89 3.56
CA SER A 60 -6.00 7.40 4.93
C SER A 60 -6.49 8.84 5.06
N ASN A 61 -6.15 9.71 4.11
CA ASN A 61 -6.61 11.09 4.09
C ASN A 61 -8.13 11.19 3.96
N ILE A 62 -8.75 10.41 3.06
CA ILE A 62 -10.20 10.36 2.88
C ILE A 62 -10.90 9.98 4.19
N LEU A 63 -10.42 8.95 4.88
CA LEU A 63 -10.99 8.50 6.16
C LEU A 63 -10.80 9.55 7.26
N LYS A 64 -9.64 10.21 7.31
CA LYS A 64 -9.37 11.32 8.23
C LYS A 64 -10.34 12.48 7.99
N TYR A 65 -10.51 12.93 6.75
CA TYR A 65 -11.44 14.00 6.42
C TYR A 65 -12.89 13.64 6.77
N LYS A 66 -13.29 12.38 6.54
CA LYS A 66 -14.60 11.87 6.94
C LYS A 66 -14.83 11.98 8.44
N ASP A 67 -13.83 11.63 9.24
CA ASP A 67 -13.89 11.70 10.70
C ASP A 67 -13.88 13.16 11.20
N GLU A 68 -13.07 14.03 10.62
CA GLU A 68 -13.05 15.47 10.92
C GLU A 68 -14.41 16.13 10.64
N ILE A 69 -15.02 15.84 9.48
CA ILE A 69 -16.38 16.29 9.15
C ILE A 69 -17.38 15.79 10.19
N SER A 70 -17.26 14.52 10.59
CA SER A 70 -18.14 13.91 11.60
C SER A 70 -18.01 14.59 12.97
N GLN A 71 -16.79 14.94 13.38
CA GLN A 71 -16.54 15.67 14.63
C GLN A 71 -17.07 17.10 14.57
N ASN A 72 -16.82 17.81 13.46
CA ASN A 72 -17.29 19.17 13.27
C ASN A 72 -18.83 19.27 13.30
N ILE A 73 -19.53 18.32 12.68
CA ILE A 73 -21.00 18.26 12.73
C ILE A 73 -21.47 17.99 14.16
N ARG A 74 -20.86 17.06 14.89
CA ARG A 74 -21.20 16.80 16.30
C ARG A 74 -20.99 18.02 17.20
N HIS A 75 -19.87 18.72 17.06
CA HIS A 75 -19.62 19.96 17.81
C HIS A 75 -20.62 21.06 17.45
N GLY A 76 -20.96 21.21 16.16
CA GLY A 76 -21.99 22.14 15.71
C GLY A 76 -23.38 21.85 16.29
N LEU A 77 -23.73 20.56 16.46
CA LEU A 77 -24.98 20.13 17.10
C LEU A 77 -24.96 20.32 18.64
N ALA A 78 -23.78 20.28 19.27
CA ALA A 78 -23.62 20.37 20.72
C ALA A 78 -23.64 21.81 21.30
N GLY A 79 -23.58 22.85 20.46
CA GLY A 79 -24.04 24.19 20.85
C GLY A 79 -23.03 25.18 21.43
N GLU A 80 -21.85 25.38 20.82
CA GLU A 80 -21.01 26.58 21.04
C GLU A 80 -20.41 27.14 19.72
N SER A 81 -21.13 28.11 19.13
CA SER A 81 -20.71 29.08 18.10
C SER A 81 -20.52 28.66 16.62
N MET A 82 -21.26 29.42 15.78
CA MET A 82 -21.10 29.74 14.34
C MET A 82 -21.39 28.68 13.24
N MET A 83 -22.64 28.76 12.73
CA MET A 83 -23.20 28.48 11.37
C MET A 83 -22.12 28.27 10.29
N GLY A 84 -22.22 27.48 9.19
CA GLY A 84 -23.31 26.95 8.31
C GLY A 84 -23.23 26.61 6.73
N LEU A 85 -23.31 27.52 5.70
CA LEU A 85 -23.71 27.49 4.26
C LEU A 85 -23.05 26.44 3.38
N ILE A 86 -23.91 25.88 2.52
CA ILE A 86 -23.57 25.22 1.27
C ILE A 86 -24.54 25.75 0.21
N VAL A 87 -24.03 26.10 -0.98
CA VAL A 87 -24.85 26.37 -2.17
C VAL A 87 -24.55 25.25 -3.16
N PHE A 88 -25.61 24.61 -3.68
CA PHE A 88 -25.48 23.58 -4.72
C PHE A 88 -25.88 24.17 -6.07
N ASP A 89 -25.09 23.88 -7.10
CA ASP A 89 -25.56 23.94 -8.49
C ASP A 89 -25.79 22.50 -8.96
N VAL A 90 -27.05 22.08 -8.99
CA VAL A 90 -27.46 20.66 -9.13
C VAL A 90 -27.74 20.28 -10.59
N ASP A 91 -27.56 21.20 -11.54
CA ASP A 91 -28.21 21.08 -12.86
C ASP A 91 -27.57 20.10 -13.86
N LYS A 92 -26.72 19.14 -13.44
CA LYS A 92 -26.08 18.23 -14.41
C LYS A 92 -25.81 16.78 -14.03
N TYR A 93 -26.25 16.27 -12.88
CA TYR A 93 -25.86 14.92 -12.47
C TYR A 93 -27.03 14.07 -11.94
N VAL A 94 -27.04 12.79 -12.36
CA VAL A 94 -28.17 11.86 -12.27
C VAL A 94 -28.37 11.28 -10.86
N ASN A 95 -27.50 11.60 -9.88
CA ASN A 95 -27.69 11.23 -8.46
C ASN A 95 -27.10 12.29 -7.50
N PRO A 96 -27.94 13.11 -6.83
CA PRO A 96 -27.50 14.20 -5.94
C PRO A 96 -26.62 13.77 -4.77
N ASN A 97 -26.78 12.53 -4.29
CA ASN A 97 -26.00 12.02 -3.16
C ASN A 97 -24.54 11.78 -3.53
N GLU A 98 -24.26 11.23 -4.71
CA GLU A 98 -22.89 10.93 -5.16
C GLU A 98 -22.07 12.20 -5.46
N LEU A 99 -22.72 13.27 -5.92
CA LEU A 99 -22.08 14.57 -6.13
C LEU A 99 -21.78 15.27 -4.80
N PHE A 100 -22.71 15.21 -3.84
CA PHE A 100 -22.48 15.70 -2.47
C PHE A 100 -21.23 15.04 -1.88
N PHE A 101 -21.12 13.71 -1.93
CA PHE A 101 -19.97 12.99 -1.37
C PHE A 101 -18.66 13.27 -2.10
N TYR A 102 -18.69 13.39 -3.43
CA TYR A 102 -17.51 13.78 -4.21
C TYR A 102 -17.03 15.20 -3.85
N ASN A 103 -17.94 16.17 -3.76
CA ASN A 103 -17.57 17.54 -3.41
C ASN A 103 -17.12 17.65 -1.93
N VAL A 104 -17.72 16.83 -1.06
CA VAL A 104 -17.38 16.76 0.37
C VAL A 104 -16.00 16.16 0.63
N LEU A 105 -15.57 15.15 -0.13
CA LEU A 105 -14.29 14.47 0.11
C LEU A 105 -13.14 14.98 -0.79
N CYS A 106 -13.42 15.59 -1.95
CA CYS A 106 -12.41 15.83 -2.98
C CYS A 106 -12.09 17.32 -3.24
N GLU A 107 -13.01 18.24 -2.99
CA GLU A 107 -12.86 19.67 -3.36
C GLU A 107 -12.65 20.59 -2.15
N SER A 108 -12.27 20.03 -1.00
CA SER A 108 -12.31 20.66 0.33
C SER A 108 -11.76 22.10 0.40
N LYS A 109 -12.68 23.05 0.23
CA LYS A 109 -12.69 24.34 0.94
C LYS A 109 -13.99 24.40 1.74
N PHE A 110 -14.02 23.74 2.89
CA PHE A 110 -15.14 23.86 3.82
C PHE A 110 -15.06 25.18 4.57
N LEU A 111 -16.11 25.98 4.44
CA LEU A 111 -16.46 27.07 5.34
C LEU A 111 -17.98 27.05 5.47
N PHE A 112 -18.46 26.68 6.64
CA PHE A 112 -19.89 26.69 6.96
C PHE A 112 -20.29 28.17 7.32
N PHE A 113 -21.34 28.86 6.76
CA PHE A 113 -22.40 29.83 7.36
C PHE A 113 -23.92 29.91 6.83
N THR A 114 -25.01 29.51 7.53
CA THR A 114 -26.36 29.21 6.94
C THR A 114 -27.16 30.42 6.42
N LYS A 115 -27.92 30.29 5.31
CA LYS A 115 -28.99 31.23 4.89
C LYS A 115 -29.86 30.69 3.74
N PHE A 116 -31.03 30.16 4.08
CA PHE A 116 -32.24 30.31 3.28
C PHE A 116 -33.37 30.72 4.24
N ASN A 117 -33.96 31.89 4.01
CA ASN A 117 -35.13 32.42 4.72
C ASN A 117 -35.02 32.77 6.22
N ASN A 118 -33.86 33.19 6.74
CA ASN A 118 -33.68 33.60 8.16
C ASN A 118 -33.96 32.50 9.22
N TYR A 119 -33.99 31.23 8.85
CA TYR A 119 -34.02 30.13 9.81
C TYR A 119 -32.84 29.17 9.57
N PRO A 120 -32.08 28.78 10.62
CA PRO A 120 -31.05 27.76 10.50
C PRO A 120 -31.70 26.43 10.11
N LEU A 121 -31.17 25.77 9.08
CA LEU A 121 -31.50 24.37 8.83
C LEU A 121 -30.78 23.55 9.89
N ALA A 122 -31.50 23.17 10.94
CA ALA A 122 -31.01 22.15 11.86
C ALA A 122 -30.88 20.85 11.06
N ILE A 123 -29.64 20.37 10.87
CA ILE A 123 -29.48 18.95 10.54
C ILE A 123 -29.84 18.24 11.83
N GLU A 124 -31.07 17.73 11.92
CA GLU A 124 -31.44 16.94 13.08
C GLU A 124 -30.46 15.76 13.20
N GLU A 125 -30.11 15.40 14.42
CA GLU A 125 -29.14 14.33 14.71
C GLU A 125 -29.50 13.01 13.99
N GLU A 126 -30.80 12.77 13.80
CA GLU A 126 -31.34 11.65 13.02
C GLU A 126 -30.91 11.69 11.55
N TYR A 127 -30.96 12.86 10.89
CA TYR A 127 -30.49 13.02 9.52
C TYR A 127 -28.97 12.82 9.45
N TRP A 128 -28.18 13.41 10.34
CA TRP A 128 -26.74 13.19 10.33
C TRP A 128 -26.38 11.70 10.50
N THR A 129 -27.02 11.02 11.46
CA THR A 129 -26.80 9.58 11.70
C THR A 129 -27.12 8.75 10.47
N LYS A 130 -28.25 9.02 9.81
CA LYS A 130 -28.63 8.36 8.56
C LYS A 130 -27.63 8.62 7.44
N TRP A 131 -27.16 9.86 7.28
CA TRP A 131 -26.23 10.23 6.22
C TRP A 131 -24.84 9.65 6.44
N LYS A 132 -24.36 9.66 7.69
CA LYS A 132 -23.10 8.98 8.07
C LYS A 132 -23.16 7.50 7.74
N HIS A 133 -24.26 6.82 8.07
CA HIS A 133 -24.45 5.42 7.74
C HIS A 133 -24.39 5.18 6.23
N LEU A 134 -25.13 5.96 5.43
CA LEU A 134 -25.11 5.85 3.96
C LEU A 134 -23.71 6.11 3.38
N LEU A 135 -22.96 7.05 3.95
CA LEU A 135 -21.59 7.35 3.55
C LEU A 135 -20.65 6.19 3.87
N ASP A 136 -20.71 5.68 5.10
CA ASP A 136 -19.92 4.53 5.53
C ASP A 136 -20.23 3.30 4.64
N GLU A 137 -21.51 3.01 4.38
CA GLU A 137 -21.94 1.93 3.48
C GLU A 137 -21.41 2.12 2.05
N LYS A 138 -21.54 3.32 1.48
CA LYS A 138 -21.09 3.61 0.11
C LYS A 138 -19.56 3.50 0.00
N LEU A 139 -18.81 4.12 0.91
CA LEU A 139 -17.34 4.05 0.92
C LEU A 139 -16.86 2.61 1.06
N TYR A 140 -17.44 1.85 1.98
CA TYR A 140 -17.06 0.46 2.18
C TYR A 140 -17.42 -0.43 0.99
N LYS A 141 -18.60 -0.24 0.39
CA LYS A 141 -19.00 -0.95 -0.83
C LYS A 141 -18.05 -0.64 -1.99
N ASP A 142 -17.76 0.63 -2.22
CA ASP A 142 -16.90 1.05 -3.33
C ASP A 142 -15.45 0.60 -3.10
N TYR A 143 -14.99 0.53 -1.85
CA TYR A 143 -13.68 -0.03 -1.51
C TYR A 143 -13.57 -1.52 -1.86
N HIS A 144 -14.59 -2.31 -1.50
CA HIS A 144 -14.63 -3.74 -1.85
C HIS A 144 -14.74 -3.97 -3.34
N GLU A 145 -15.57 -3.19 -4.03
CA GLU A 145 -15.67 -3.24 -5.49
C GLU A 145 -14.33 -2.88 -6.14
N PHE A 146 -13.63 -1.84 -5.65
CA PHE A 146 -12.29 -1.49 -6.11
C PHE A 146 -11.33 -2.67 -5.98
N LYS A 147 -11.27 -3.32 -4.81
CA LYS A 147 -10.41 -4.49 -4.58
C LYS A 147 -10.69 -5.62 -5.57
N LYS A 148 -11.98 -5.91 -5.79
CA LYS A 148 -12.40 -6.95 -6.72
C LYS A 148 -11.95 -6.66 -8.16
N VAL A 149 -12.19 -5.44 -8.64
CA VAL A 149 -11.79 -5.01 -9.99
C VAL A 149 -10.28 -5.00 -10.13
N PHE A 150 -9.57 -4.64 -9.06
CA PHE A 150 -8.11 -4.70 -9.03
C PHE A 150 -7.59 -6.14 -9.12
N ASN A 151 -8.20 -7.11 -8.41
CA ASN A 151 -7.88 -8.53 -8.57
C ASN A 151 -8.07 -8.99 -10.03
N GLU A 152 -9.23 -8.67 -10.63
CA GLU A 152 -9.55 -8.99 -12.02
C GLU A 152 -8.49 -8.41 -12.99
N TYR A 153 -7.98 -7.21 -12.70
CA TYR A 153 -6.91 -6.58 -13.46
C TYR A 153 -5.55 -7.31 -13.32
N ILE A 154 -5.14 -7.65 -12.10
CA ILE A 154 -3.87 -8.36 -11.86
C ILE A 154 -3.90 -9.75 -12.51
N GLU A 155 -5.04 -10.46 -12.44
CA GLU A 155 -5.28 -11.71 -13.17
C GLU A 155 -5.09 -11.54 -14.68
N PHE A 156 -5.66 -10.49 -15.26
CA PHE A 156 -5.51 -10.16 -16.67
C PHE A 156 -4.05 -9.87 -17.05
N VAL A 157 -3.33 -9.09 -16.24
CA VAL A 157 -1.91 -8.77 -16.47
C VAL A 157 -1.05 -10.04 -16.44
N GLU A 158 -1.30 -10.94 -15.49
CA GLU A 158 -0.57 -12.22 -15.41
C GLU A 158 -0.86 -13.14 -16.59
N MET A 159 -2.12 -13.20 -17.03
CA MET A 159 -2.53 -14.02 -18.18
C MET A 159 -1.78 -13.58 -19.45
N ILE A 160 -1.62 -12.27 -19.67
CA ILE A 160 -0.82 -11.75 -20.78
C ILE A 160 0.64 -12.19 -20.65
N MET A 161 1.19 -12.16 -19.43
CA MET A 161 2.58 -12.55 -19.17
C MET A 161 2.84 -14.03 -19.50
N ILE A 162 1.88 -14.93 -19.30
CA ILE A 162 2.04 -16.37 -19.63
C ILE A 162 2.39 -16.57 -21.12
N GLY A 163 2.06 -15.61 -22.00
CA GLY A 163 2.44 -15.62 -23.42
C GLY A 163 3.79 -14.96 -23.74
N SER A 164 4.51 -14.39 -22.76
CA SER A 164 5.75 -13.61 -22.98
C SER A 164 6.95 -14.22 -22.27
N GLU A 165 8.13 -14.16 -22.89
CA GLU A 165 9.39 -14.52 -22.22
C GLU A 165 9.75 -13.48 -21.15
N LEU A 166 10.08 -13.95 -19.94
CA LEU A 166 10.60 -13.10 -18.87
C LEU A 166 11.94 -12.50 -19.28
N LYS A 167 12.17 -11.22 -18.96
CA LYS A 167 13.51 -10.64 -19.08
C LYS A 167 14.46 -11.35 -18.11
N LEU A 168 15.37 -12.15 -18.67
CA LEU A 168 16.36 -12.88 -17.91
C LEU A 168 17.51 -11.95 -17.49
N ASN A 169 17.54 -11.57 -16.22
CA ASN A 169 18.73 -11.05 -15.57
C ASN A 169 19.36 -12.17 -14.73
N LYS A 170 20.57 -12.61 -15.09
CA LYS A 170 21.25 -13.76 -14.45
C LYS A 170 21.52 -13.56 -12.96
N GLU A 171 21.74 -12.32 -12.52
CA GLU A 171 22.00 -12.03 -11.10
C GLU A 171 20.73 -12.09 -10.28
N ILE A 172 19.63 -11.50 -10.80
CA ILE A 172 18.31 -11.61 -10.18
C ILE A 172 17.87 -13.07 -10.12
N ASP A 173 18.00 -13.80 -11.23
CA ASP A 173 17.66 -15.22 -11.32
C ASP A 173 18.43 -16.06 -10.28
N LYS A 174 19.74 -15.80 -10.16
CA LYS A 174 20.59 -16.43 -9.15
C LYS A 174 20.13 -16.11 -7.74
N VAL A 175 19.85 -14.83 -7.43
CA VAL A 175 19.40 -14.42 -6.08
C VAL A 175 18.07 -15.08 -5.72
N VAL A 176 17.10 -15.07 -6.64
CA VAL A 176 15.78 -15.69 -6.42
C VAL A 176 15.90 -17.21 -6.23
N HIS A 177 16.75 -17.90 -7.01
CA HIS A 177 16.98 -19.34 -6.87
C HIS A 177 17.75 -19.73 -5.59
N GLU A 178 18.71 -18.91 -5.17
CA GLU A 178 19.56 -19.16 -4.01
C GLU A 178 18.97 -18.65 -2.68
N ALA A 179 17.87 -17.90 -2.71
CA ALA A 179 17.22 -17.37 -1.52
C ALA A 179 16.69 -18.49 -0.62
N ASP A 180 16.99 -18.39 0.68
CA ASP A 180 16.41 -19.24 1.71
C ASP A 180 14.94 -18.87 1.94
N GLU A 181 14.64 -17.58 1.86
CA GLU A 181 13.30 -17.01 2.01
C GLU A 181 13.11 -15.83 1.04
N ILE A 182 11.90 -15.68 0.52
CA ILE A 182 11.49 -14.60 -0.37
C ILE A 182 10.27 -13.91 0.23
N ILE A 183 10.33 -12.60 0.40
CA ILE A 183 9.19 -11.78 0.77
C ILE A 183 8.77 -11.01 -0.47
N CYS A 184 7.57 -11.29 -0.95
CA CYS A 184 7.03 -10.72 -2.18
C CYS A 184 5.96 -9.67 -1.85
N PHE A 185 6.21 -8.44 -2.27
CA PHE A 185 5.28 -7.31 -2.23
C PHE A 185 4.58 -7.10 -3.57
N ASN A 186 4.76 -8.00 -4.53
CA ASN A 186 4.01 -7.91 -5.77
C ASN A 186 2.61 -8.46 -5.54
N TYR A 187 1.64 -7.85 -6.20
CA TYR A 187 0.29 -8.38 -6.30
C TYR A 187 0.21 -9.59 -7.23
N THR A 188 1.24 -9.76 -8.08
CA THR A 188 1.37 -10.90 -8.99
C THR A 188 2.21 -12.02 -8.39
N SER A 189 2.06 -13.21 -8.95
CA SER A 189 2.81 -14.45 -8.71
C SER A 189 4.01 -14.56 -9.66
N THR A 190 4.51 -13.45 -10.22
CA THR A 190 5.60 -13.47 -11.21
C THR A 190 6.85 -14.15 -10.68
N VAL A 191 7.16 -13.99 -9.39
CA VAL A 191 8.30 -14.66 -8.75
C VAL A 191 8.18 -16.19 -8.79
N ASP A 192 6.97 -16.75 -8.76
CA ASP A 192 6.80 -18.21 -8.82
C ASP A 192 7.25 -18.78 -10.17
N LYS A 193 7.28 -17.96 -11.24
CA LYS A 193 7.81 -18.38 -12.55
C LYS A 193 9.33 -18.52 -12.57
N TYR A 194 10.04 -17.89 -11.63
CA TYR A 194 11.47 -18.08 -11.42
C TYR A 194 11.78 -19.40 -10.70
N LYS A 195 10.78 -20.06 -10.10
CA LYS A 195 10.94 -21.41 -9.55
C LYS A 195 10.86 -22.43 -10.69
N LEU A 196 11.99 -22.75 -11.33
CA LEU A 196 12.02 -23.83 -12.32
C LEU A 196 11.58 -25.17 -11.68
N PRO A 197 10.93 -26.10 -12.43
CA PRO A 197 10.16 -27.21 -11.85
C PRO A 197 10.96 -28.39 -11.28
N GLN A 198 12.29 -28.33 -11.17
CA GLN A 198 13.07 -29.54 -10.89
C GLN A 198 14.24 -29.24 -9.95
N GLN A 199 14.07 -29.55 -8.65
CA GLN A 199 14.98 -30.47 -7.93
C GLN A 199 14.84 -30.48 -6.40
N LEU A 200 14.02 -29.65 -5.77
CA LEU A 200 13.81 -29.73 -4.31
C LEU A 200 12.32 -29.63 -3.93
N PRO A 201 11.65 -30.77 -3.66
CA PRO A 201 10.26 -30.82 -3.18
C PRO A 201 9.99 -30.04 -1.89
N SER A 202 11.03 -29.59 -1.19
CA SER A 202 10.93 -28.89 0.11
C SER A 202 10.91 -27.36 0.04
N ARG A 203 11.01 -26.75 -1.16
CA ARG A 203 11.10 -25.28 -1.31
C ARG A 203 9.81 -24.59 -1.79
N VAL A 204 8.70 -25.32 -1.90
CA VAL A 204 7.43 -24.78 -2.40
C VAL A 204 6.90 -23.63 -1.54
N ASP A 205 7.25 -23.59 -0.23
CA ASP A 205 6.75 -22.61 0.74
C ASP A 205 7.71 -21.47 1.09
N ASN A 206 8.77 -21.24 0.29
CA ASN A 206 9.77 -20.21 0.61
C ASN A 206 9.39 -18.78 0.19
N VAL A 207 8.23 -18.57 -0.44
CA VAL A 207 7.74 -17.23 -0.82
C VAL A 207 6.58 -16.84 0.09
N LYS A 208 6.72 -15.70 0.77
CA LYS A 208 5.69 -15.07 1.60
C LYS A 208 5.15 -13.84 0.89
N TYR A 209 3.87 -13.86 0.52
CA TYR A 209 3.20 -12.76 -0.18
C TYR A 209 2.58 -11.76 0.80
N VAL A 210 3.13 -10.55 0.85
CA VAL A 210 2.67 -9.44 1.72
C VAL A 210 1.28 -8.96 1.31
N HIS A 211 1.03 -8.86 0.00
CA HIS A 211 -0.25 -8.34 -0.50
C HIS A 211 -1.23 -9.42 -0.98
N ASN A 212 -1.00 -10.68 -0.59
CA ASN A 212 -1.53 -11.85 -1.29
C ASN A 212 -1.12 -11.88 -2.77
N ARG A 213 -1.57 -12.91 -3.51
CA ARG A 213 -1.27 -13.08 -4.94
C ARG A 213 -2.55 -13.24 -5.76
N VAL A 214 -2.39 -13.38 -7.08
CA VAL A 214 -3.48 -13.66 -8.02
C VAL A 214 -4.31 -14.88 -7.59
N ASN A 215 -5.64 -14.76 -7.74
CA ASN A 215 -6.67 -15.69 -7.25
C ASN A 215 -6.88 -15.72 -5.73
N GLU A 216 -6.23 -14.82 -4.97
CA GLU A 216 -6.48 -14.60 -3.54
C GLU A 216 -6.99 -13.16 -3.33
N ASP A 217 -7.60 -12.89 -2.17
CA ASP A 217 -8.08 -11.55 -1.84
C ASP A 217 -6.89 -10.60 -1.62
N ILE A 218 -6.60 -9.71 -2.58
CA ILE A 218 -5.50 -8.75 -2.44
C ILE A 218 -5.60 -7.96 -1.13
N ILE A 219 -4.47 -7.81 -0.48
CA ILE A 219 -4.31 -7.00 0.74
C ILE A 219 -3.79 -5.63 0.32
N ILE A 220 -4.73 -4.73 0.08
CA ILE A 220 -4.52 -3.29 0.00
C ILE A 220 -5.18 -2.65 1.21
N GLY A 221 -4.71 -1.48 1.63
CA GLY A 221 -5.32 -0.77 2.76
C GLY A 221 -4.33 0.12 3.48
N ILE A 222 -4.75 0.69 4.59
CA ILE A 222 -3.93 1.64 5.35
C ILE A 222 -3.27 0.97 6.55
N LYS A 223 -2.15 1.56 6.99
CA LYS A 223 -1.57 1.26 8.29
C LYS A 223 -2.56 1.68 9.39
N GLU A 224 -2.51 0.99 10.52
CA GLU A 224 -3.32 1.34 11.69
C GLU A 224 -3.03 2.79 12.10
N LEU A 225 -4.07 3.63 12.11
CA LEU A 225 -3.97 5.02 12.51
C LEU A 225 -4.15 5.11 14.04
N ASN A 226 -3.09 5.49 14.76
CA ASN A 226 -3.16 5.70 16.20
C ASN A 226 -4.17 6.79 16.60
N GLU A 227 -4.38 7.78 15.74
CA GLU A 227 -5.15 9.00 16.06
C GLU A 227 -6.62 8.96 15.57
N HIS A 228 -7.02 7.96 14.78
CA HIS A 228 -8.36 7.86 14.17
C HIS A 228 -8.88 6.42 14.08
N ASN A 229 -8.80 5.68 15.19
CA ASN A 229 -9.26 4.29 15.25
C ASN A 229 -10.77 4.22 15.52
N THR A 230 -11.56 4.27 14.44
CA THR A 230 -12.99 3.99 14.49
C THR A 230 -13.27 2.57 13.99
N GLU A 231 -14.35 1.94 14.46
CA GLU A 231 -14.83 0.63 13.96
C GLU A 231 -15.02 0.64 12.44
N PHE A 232 -15.36 1.79 11.86
CA PHE A 232 -15.43 1.93 10.41
C PHE A 232 -14.05 1.90 9.76
N ASN A 233 -13.11 2.73 10.22
CA ASN A 233 -11.78 2.83 9.63
C ASN A 233 -11.01 1.50 9.73
N SER A 234 -11.25 0.71 10.77
CA SER A 234 -10.59 -0.60 10.93
C SER A 234 -10.89 -1.56 9.78
N LYS A 235 -11.99 -1.36 9.04
CA LYS A 235 -12.32 -2.13 7.83
C LYS A 235 -11.34 -1.90 6.67
N PHE A 236 -10.52 -0.85 6.75
CA PHE A 236 -9.51 -0.50 5.75
C PHE A 236 -8.09 -0.85 6.21
N TYR A 237 -7.92 -1.36 7.44
CA TYR A 237 -6.60 -1.66 8.00
C TYR A 237 -6.01 -2.94 7.41
N LYS A 238 -4.72 -2.88 7.04
CA LYS A 238 -4.01 -4.08 6.54
C LYS A 238 -4.04 -5.22 7.56
N THR A 239 -3.87 -4.98 8.87
CA THR A 239 -3.93 -6.05 9.88
C THR A 239 -5.28 -6.77 9.90
N ILE A 240 -6.39 -6.04 9.76
CA ILE A 240 -7.71 -6.67 9.68
C ILE A 240 -7.84 -7.48 8.38
N ASN A 241 -7.38 -6.93 7.25
CA ASN A 241 -7.35 -7.67 5.98
C ASN A 241 -6.55 -8.98 6.09
N TYR A 242 -5.35 -8.98 6.71
CA TYR A 242 -4.57 -10.19 6.95
C TYR A 242 -5.34 -11.25 7.75
N ILE A 243 -5.96 -10.84 8.87
CA ILE A 243 -6.75 -11.75 9.71
C ILE A 243 -7.91 -12.35 8.92
N THR A 244 -8.62 -11.53 8.15
CA THR A 244 -9.80 -12.00 7.40
C THR A 244 -9.48 -12.90 6.22
N THR A 245 -8.28 -12.79 5.63
CA THR A 245 -7.85 -13.63 4.50
C THR A 245 -7.15 -14.91 4.94
N ASN A 246 -7.14 -15.23 6.24
CA ASN A 246 -6.35 -16.32 6.84
C ASN A 246 -4.86 -16.26 6.47
N ASN A 247 -4.35 -15.10 6.05
CA ASN A 247 -2.93 -14.92 5.81
C ASN A 247 -2.29 -14.59 7.17
N SER A 248 -1.39 -15.46 7.63
CA SER A 248 -0.60 -15.16 8.82
C SER A 248 0.15 -13.86 8.60
N ARG A 249 0.03 -12.90 9.52
CA ARG A 249 0.79 -11.65 9.47
C ARG A 249 2.25 -12.01 9.17
N ILE A 250 2.77 -11.51 8.05
CA ILE A 250 4.15 -11.79 7.67
C ILE A 250 5.04 -10.98 8.61
N GLU A 251 5.47 -11.63 9.69
CA GLU A 251 6.67 -11.22 10.38
C GLU A 251 7.83 -11.70 9.51
N ALA A 252 8.33 -10.80 8.67
CA ALA A 252 9.49 -11.03 7.80
C ALA A 252 10.71 -11.62 8.54
N PHE A 253 10.76 -11.42 9.86
CA PHE A 253 11.91 -11.75 10.70
C PHE A 253 11.43 -12.30 12.06
N GLU A 254 11.03 -13.56 12.12
CA GLU A 254 10.75 -14.22 13.40
C GLU A 254 12.05 -14.48 14.17
N GLU A 255 12.07 -14.25 15.49
CA GLU A 255 13.25 -14.37 16.37
C GLU A 255 13.92 -15.75 16.26
N LYS A 256 13.11 -16.80 16.12
CA LYS A 256 13.56 -18.19 15.91
C LYS A 256 14.45 -18.38 14.68
N ASN A 257 14.31 -17.53 13.66
CA ASN A 257 15.15 -17.56 12.47
C ASN A 257 16.58 -17.06 12.74
N PHE A 258 16.81 -16.43 13.90
CA PHE A 258 18.07 -15.80 14.29
C PHE A 258 18.78 -16.51 15.45
N GLU A 259 18.11 -17.41 16.17
CA GLU A 259 18.67 -18.15 17.32
C GLU A 259 19.91 -18.99 16.97
N HIS A 260 20.18 -19.22 15.68
CA HIS A 260 21.35 -19.96 15.19
C HIS A 260 22.32 -19.09 14.35
N MET A 261 22.14 -17.76 14.30
CA MET A 261 22.93 -16.85 13.45
C MET A 261 24.34 -16.53 13.96
N ASP A 262 24.76 -17.05 15.11
CA ASP A 262 26.10 -16.79 15.64
C ASP A 262 27.24 -17.19 14.69
N VAL A 263 26.97 -17.99 13.64
CA VAL A 263 27.98 -18.54 12.71
C VAL A 263 27.83 -18.06 11.25
N PHE A 264 26.74 -17.39 10.84
CA PHE A 264 26.46 -17.10 9.42
C PHE A 264 26.19 -15.62 9.12
N ASN A 265 26.63 -15.15 7.93
CA ASN A 265 26.24 -13.85 7.39
C ASN A 265 24.77 -13.86 6.95
N LEU A 266 24.09 -12.72 7.11
CA LEU A 266 22.75 -12.46 6.58
C LEU A 266 22.86 -11.53 5.37
N ASP A 267 22.54 -12.03 4.20
CA ASP A 267 22.46 -11.25 2.97
C ASP A 267 20.99 -10.95 2.65
N ILE A 268 20.64 -9.67 2.59
CA ILE A 268 19.29 -9.20 2.23
C ILE A 268 19.36 -8.53 0.86
N TYR A 269 18.59 -9.03 -0.10
CA TYR A 269 18.55 -8.54 -1.47
C TYR A 269 17.22 -7.85 -1.74
N PHE A 270 17.24 -6.55 -2.06
CA PHE A 270 16.06 -5.80 -2.48
C PHE A 270 16.02 -5.73 -4.01
N ILE A 271 14.95 -6.27 -4.61
CA ILE A 271 14.75 -6.34 -6.06
C ILE A 271 13.45 -5.64 -6.43
N GLY A 272 13.55 -4.48 -7.09
CA GLY A 272 12.38 -3.71 -7.51
C GLY A 272 11.49 -3.18 -6.38
N HIS A 273 11.92 -3.30 -5.13
CA HIS A 273 11.19 -2.79 -3.96
C HIS A 273 11.63 -1.36 -3.65
N SER A 274 10.72 -0.41 -3.44
CA SER A 274 11.08 1.00 -3.18
C SER A 274 11.66 1.27 -1.79
N PHE A 275 11.48 0.33 -0.86
CA PHE A 275 11.83 0.46 0.56
C PHE A 275 11.17 1.70 1.20
N GLY A 276 9.91 1.96 0.85
CA GLY A 276 9.16 3.10 1.35
C GLY A 276 8.73 2.96 2.81
N GLU A 277 8.34 4.09 3.41
CA GLU A 277 7.95 4.17 4.83
C GLU A 277 6.75 3.27 5.18
N SER A 278 5.84 3.04 4.22
CA SER A 278 4.69 2.15 4.35
C SER A 278 5.08 0.73 4.76
N ASP A 279 6.26 0.27 4.35
CA ASP A 279 6.73 -1.11 4.55
C ASP A 279 7.74 -1.24 5.67
N HIS A 280 8.16 -0.12 6.28
CA HIS A 280 9.11 -0.10 7.41
C HIS A 280 8.69 -1.04 8.54
N TYR A 281 7.38 -1.20 8.79
CA TYR A 281 6.90 -2.06 9.87
C TYR A 281 7.31 -3.53 9.72
N LEU A 282 7.50 -4.01 8.49
CA LEU A 282 7.99 -5.36 8.22
C LEU A 282 9.48 -5.51 8.55
N PHE A 283 10.22 -4.41 8.52
CA PHE A 283 11.64 -4.37 8.83
C PHE A 283 11.93 -3.92 10.27
N ILE A 284 10.95 -3.38 11.03
CA ILE A 284 11.15 -2.93 12.43
C ILE A 284 11.78 -4.05 13.27
N ARG A 285 11.37 -5.30 13.03
CA ARG A 285 11.91 -6.44 13.75
C ARG A 285 13.38 -6.69 13.43
N LEU A 286 13.78 -6.58 12.16
CA LEU A 286 15.20 -6.59 11.77
C LEU A 286 15.98 -5.50 12.51
N LYS A 287 15.46 -4.27 12.52
CA LYS A 287 16.10 -3.16 13.26
C LYS A 287 16.25 -3.48 14.75
N SER A 288 15.21 -4.06 15.37
CA SER A 288 15.22 -4.45 16.79
C SER A 288 16.25 -5.56 17.04
N ILE A 289 16.30 -6.58 16.19
CA ILE A 289 17.27 -7.68 16.29
C ILE A 289 18.70 -7.15 16.18
N LEU A 290 18.98 -6.24 15.25
CA LEU A 290 20.31 -5.62 15.09
C LEU A 290 20.67 -4.68 16.23
N HIS A 291 19.66 -4.04 16.83
CA HIS A 291 19.85 -3.22 18.02
C HIS A 291 20.25 -4.08 19.22
N ASP A 292 19.50 -5.17 19.45
CA ASP A 292 19.63 -6.04 20.61
C ASP A 292 20.82 -7.02 20.50
N ASN A 293 21.33 -7.24 19.28
CA ASN A 293 22.48 -8.10 18.99
C ASN A 293 23.56 -7.34 18.21
N PRO A 294 24.35 -6.46 18.87
CA PRO A 294 25.35 -5.64 18.20
C PRO A 294 26.39 -6.45 17.42
N HIS A 295 26.71 -7.67 17.84
CA HIS A 295 27.64 -8.57 17.15
C HIS A 295 27.10 -9.11 15.82
N LEU A 296 25.80 -9.03 15.58
CA LEU A 296 25.19 -9.36 14.30
C LEU A 296 25.27 -8.19 13.32
N ARG A 297 25.50 -6.95 13.79
CA ARG A 297 25.54 -5.77 12.91
C ARG A 297 26.57 -5.93 11.80
N ASP A 298 27.76 -6.44 12.12
CA ASP A 298 28.85 -6.66 11.15
C ASP A 298 28.62 -7.85 10.21
N LYS A 299 27.57 -8.64 10.47
CA LYS A 299 27.23 -9.85 9.69
C LYS A 299 26.05 -9.64 8.76
N VAL A 300 25.43 -8.46 8.76
CA VAL A 300 24.33 -8.12 7.84
C VAL A 300 24.86 -7.37 6.64
N PHE A 301 24.52 -7.87 5.46
CA PHE A 301 24.82 -7.27 4.16
C PHE A 301 23.51 -6.98 3.45
N VAL A 302 23.39 -5.77 2.92
CA VAL A 302 22.19 -5.32 2.21
C VAL A 302 22.55 -4.96 0.79
N HIS A 303 21.89 -5.62 -0.16
CA HIS A 303 22.15 -5.51 -1.58
C HIS A 303 20.91 -4.93 -2.27
N PHE A 304 21.06 -3.83 -2.98
CA PHE A 304 19.97 -3.16 -3.69
C PHE A 304 20.17 -3.27 -5.19
N PHE A 305 19.22 -3.92 -5.85
CA PHE A 305 19.11 -3.87 -7.31
C PHE A 305 18.52 -2.51 -7.70
N VAL A 306 19.26 -1.71 -8.44
CA VAL A 306 18.90 -0.34 -8.86
C VAL A 306 18.92 -0.20 -10.39
N HIS A 307 17.91 0.48 -10.95
CA HIS A 307 17.82 0.72 -12.40
C HIS A 307 18.37 2.11 -12.80
N SER A 308 18.51 3.04 -11.86
CA SER A 308 19.06 4.39 -12.09
C SER A 308 19.81 4.94 -10.88
N GLU A 309 20.63 5.97 -11.08
CA GLU A 309 21.28 6.70 -9.98
C GLU A 309 20.27 7.42 -9.08
N ASP A 310 19.13 7.85 -9.62
CA ASP A 310 18.09 8.48 -8.81
C ASP A 310 17.43 7.45 -7.88
N SER A 311 17.18 6.23 -8.37
CA SER A 311 16.70 5.12 -7.53
C SER A 311 17.67 4.85 -6.36
N LYS A 312 18.97 4.89 -6.64
CA LYS A 312 20.01 4.72 -5.61
C LYS A 312 19.92 5.83 -4.54
N LYS A 313 19.72 7.08 -4.93
CA LYS A 313 19.54 8.19 -3.98
C LYS A 313 18.31 7.98 -3.11
N ASP A 314 17.20 7.55 -3.71
CA ASP A 314 15.96 7.27 -2.99
C ASP A 314 16.14 6.15 -1.96
N PHE A 315 16.84 5.08 -2.32
CA PHE A 315 17.19 4.02 -1.37
C PHE A 315 18.05 4.52 -0.22
N VAL A 316 19.11 5.30 -0.49
CA VAL A 316 19.95 5.85 0.57
C VAL A 316 19.12 6.75 1.49
N TYR A 317 18.24 7.58 0.92
CA TYR A 317 17.34 8.42 1.71
C TYR A 317 16.43 7.56 2.61
N ASN A 318 15.73 6.57 2.05
CA ASN A 318 14.82 5.70 2.80
C ASN A 318 15.54 4.89 3.88
N LEU A 319 16.74 4.37 3.61
CA LEU A 319 17.56 3.70 4.61
C LEU A 319 17.93 4.62 5.76
N LYS A 320 18.31 5.87 5.46
CA LYS A 320 18.63 6.87 6.50
C LYS A 320 17.43 7.22 7.35
N GLN A 321 16.23 7.28 6.76
CA GLN A 321 14.99 7.43 7.52
C GLN A 321 14.73 6.22 8.43
N PHE A 322 14.98 5.01 7.94
CA PHE A 322 14.66 3.78 8.66
C PHE A 322 15.69 3.44 9.76
N PHE A 323 16.97 3.32 9.42
CA PHE A 323 18.04 2.96 10.35
C PHE A 323 18.61 4.16 11.11
N GLY A 324 18.61 5.34 10.48
CA GLY A 324 19.29 6.53 10.97
C GLY A 324 20.58 6.80 10.19
N SER A 325 20.91 8.07 9.95
CA SER A 325 22.05 8.45 9.09
C SER A 325 23.38 7.86 9.54
N VAL A 326 23.66 7.88 10.85
CA VAL A 326 24.92 7.39 11.41
C VAL A 326 25.12 5.91 11.12
N ASP A 327 24.09 5.09 11.36
CA ASP A 327 24.16 3.64 11.15
C ASP A 327 24.33 3.30 9.67
N VAL A 328 23.62 4.00 8.78
CA VAL A 328 23.74 3.79 7.33
C VAL A 328 25.12 4.17 6.81
N ASP A 329 25.66 5.30 7.26
CA ASP A 329 27.00 5.74 6.85
C ASP A 329 28.06 4.75 7.33
N MET A 330 27.96 4.25 8.58
CA MET A 330 28.83 3.18 9.08
C MET A 330 28.72 1.87 8.28
N MET A 331 27.50 1.42 7.98
CA MET A 331 27.28 0.22 7.17
C MET A 331 27.86 0.37 5.76
N ASN A 332 27.74 1.56 5.18
CA ASN A 332 28.32 1.86 3.88
C ASN A 332 29.86 1.85 3.92
N ASP A 333 30.47 2.48 4.94
CA ASP A 333 31.92 2.50 5.12
C ASP A 333 32.51 1.10 5.35
N ASN A 334 31.75 0.22 6.02
CA ASN A 334 32.09 -1.19 6.23
C ASN A 334 31.85 -2.07 5.01
N GLY A 335 31.34 -1.53 3.89
CA GLY A 335 31.05 -2.29 2.66
C GLY A 335 29.86 -3.24 2.77
N GLN A 336 28.98 -3.01 3.75
CA GLN A 336 27.80 -3.83 4.03
C GLN A 336 26.61 -3.47 3.13
N ILE A 337 26.59 -2.25 2.59
CA ILE A 337 25.60 -1.82 1.61
C ILE A 337 26.21 -1.92 0.22
N ARG A 338 25.52 -2.62 -0.69
CA ARG A 338 25.93 -2.76 -2.10
C ARG A 338 24.79 -2.39 -3.02
N PHE A 339 25.13 -1.65 -4.08
CA PHE A 339 24.19 -1.33 -5.16
C PHE A 339 24.58 -2.11 -6.41
N ILE A 340 23.62 -2.85 -6.96
CA ILE A 340 23.77 -3.74 -8.10
C ILE A 340 22.91 -3.17 -9.23
N LYS A 341 23.49 -2.92 -10.40
CA LYS A 341 22.75 -2.37 -11.55
C LYS A 341 22.05 -3.49 -12.31
N TYR A 342 20.79 -3.31 -12.70
CA TYR A 342 20.03 -4.34 -13.44
C TYR A 342 19.14 -3.82 -14.55
#